data_AF-A0A3E4TQU4-F1
#
_entry.id   AF-A0A3E4TQU4-F1
#
_cell.length_a   1.000
_cell.length_b   1.000
_cell.length_c   1.000
_cell.angle_alpha   90.00
_cell.angle_beta   90.00
_cell.angle_gamma   90.00
#
_symmetry.space_group_name_H-M   'P 1'
#
loop_
_entity.id
_entity.type
_entity.pdbx_description
1 polymer ?
#
loop_
_entity_poly.entity_id
_entity_poly.type
_entity_poly.pdbx_seq_one_letter_code
_entity_poly.pdbx_strand_id
1 'polypeptide(L)' 'MDKSPLCTCLIKQDLEEAADPYEFLDKNYSISGILDNLDKLSPRELKCACCLFGVALQKACKKKRRW' A
#
# COMPACT_ATOMS: atom_id res chain seq x y z
N MET A 1 7.51 4.04 20.81
CA MET A 1 6.56 3.88 19.69
C MET A 1 7.32 4.09 18.39
N ASP A 2 6.85 3.48 17.30
CA ASP A 2 7.43 3.56 15.95
C ASP A 2 8.66 2.67 15.67
N LYS A 3 8.40 1.36 15.58
CA LYS A 3 9.04 0.57 14.53
C LYS A 3 7.92 0.19 13.59
N SER A 4 7.50 1.12 12.73
CA SER A 4 6.76 0.72 11.54
C SER A 4 7.56 -0.43 10.91
N PRO A 5 7.01 -1.65 10.82
CA PRO A 5 7.76 -2.79 10.33
C PRO A 5 8.30 -2.39 8.96
N LEU A 6 9.63 -2.35 8.81
CA LEU A 6 10.29 -2.00 7.56
C LEU A 6 9.70 -2.90 6.49
N CYS A 7 8.83 -2.31 5.71
CA CYS A 7 8.05 -2.99 4.72
C CYS A 7 8.96 -3.21 3.53
N THR A 8 9.45 -4.44 3.39
CA THR A 8 10.40 -4.87 2.36
C THR A 8 9.71 -5.18 1.03
N CYS A 9 8.54 -4.60 0.80
CA CYS A 9 7.75 -4.83 -0.40
C CYS A 9 8.39 -4.04 -1.53
N LEU A 10 8.78 -4.74 -2.60
CA LEU A 10 9.61 -4.19 -3.67
C LEU A 10 9.00 -2.92 -4.27
N ILE A 11 7.67 -2.89 -4.44
CA ILE A 11 6.94 -1.77 -5.06
C ILE A 11 6.62 -0.62 -4.09
N LYS A 12 7.06 -0.68 -2.82
CA LYS A 12 6.76 0.36 -1.83
C LYS A 12 7.37 1.70 -2.25
N GLN A 13 8.62 1.69 -2.68
CA GLN A 13 9.33 2.90 -3.06
C GLN A 13 8.69 3.52 -4.32
N ASP A 14 8.36 2.71 -5.31
CA ASP A 14 7.65 3.13 -6.51
C ASP A 14 6.29 3.77 -6.17
N LEU A 15 5.56 3.18 -5.21
CA LEU A 15 4.30 3.74 -4.69
C LEU A 15 4.50 5.09 -3.96
N GLU A 16 5.59 5.22 -3.20
CA GLU A 16 5.96 6.46 -2.51
C GLU A 16 6.33 7.59 -3.49
N GLU A 17 6.85 7.26 -4.67
CA GLU A 17 7.17 8.22 -5.73
C GLU A 17 6.03 8.45 -6.72
N ALA A 18 5.06 7.54 -6.80
CA ALA A 18 3.91 7.65 -7.70
C ALA A 18 3.11 8.95 -7.50
N ALA A 19 2.77 9.62 -8.60
CA ALA A 19 1.95 10.84 -8.59
C ALA A 19 0.53 10.58 -8.04
N ASP A 20 -0.05 9.44 -8.43
CA ASP A 20 -1.29 8.91 -7.86
C ASP A 20 -1.04 7.49 -7.30
N PRO A 21 -1.06 7.31 -5.97
CA PRO A 21 -0.81 6.02 -5.36
C PRO A 21 -1.96 5.02 -5.59
N TYR A 22 -3.20 5.47 -5.79
CA TYR A 22 -4.32 4.57 -6.05
C TYR A 22 -4.26 4.03 -7.48
N GLU A 23 -3.95 4.89 -8.46
CA GLU A 23 -3.74 4.46 -9.84
C GLU A 23 -2.54 3.51 -9.98
N PHE A 24 -1.46 3.77 -9.25
CA PHE A 24 -0.30 2.87 -9.23
C PHE A 24 -0.68 1.49 -8.68
N LEU A 25 -1.42 1.44 -7.57
CA LEU A 25 -1.88 0.18 -6.99
C LEU A 25 -2.80 -0.55 -7.96
N ASP A 26 -3.78 0.12 -8.56
CA ASP A 26 -4.71 -0.51 -9.51
C ASP A 26 -3.97 -1.19 -10.68
N LYS A 27 -2.91 -0.54 -11.20
CA LYS A 27 -2.09 -1.06 -12.31
C LYS A 27 -1.11 -2.17 -11.92
N ASN A 28 -0.47 -2.08 -10.75
CA ASN A 28 0.67 -2.94 -10.38
C ASN A 28 0.34 -3.96 -9.28
N TYR A 29 -0.80 -3.78 -8.60
CA TYR A 29 -1.15 -4.50 -7.40
C TYR A 29 -2.67 -4.65 -7.30
N SER A 30 -3.21 -5.73 -7.89
CA SER A 30 -4.67 -5.95 -7.96
C SER A 30 -5.30 -5.94 -6.57
N ILE A 31 -5.92 -4.82 -6.21
CA ILE A 31 -6.56 -4.62 -4.91
C ILE A 31 -7.70 -5.62 -4.74
N SER A 32 -8.51 -5.82 -5.77
CA SER A 32 -9.58 -6.83 -5.77
C SER A 32 -9.01 -8.22 -5.53
N GLY A 33 -7.99 -8.63 -6.29
CA GLY A 33 -7.40 -9.96 -6.16
C GLY A 33 -6.87 -10.27 -4.76
N ILE A 34 -6.44 -9.26 -4.02
CA ILE A 34 -6.01 -9.39 -2.63
C ILE A 34 -7.18 -9.49 -1.69
N LEU A 35 -8.17 -8.61 -1.83
CA LEU A 35 -9.39 -8.63 -1.01
C LEU A 35 -10.12 -9.97 -1.17
N ASP A 36 -10.19 -10.49 -2.40
CA ASP A 36 -10.85 -11.74 -2.75
C ASP A 36 -10.09 -12.99 -2.28
N ASN A 37 -8.79 -12.87 -1.95
CA ASN A 37 -7.95 -13.98 -1.51
C ASN A 37 -7.26 -13.71 -0.16
N LEU A 38 -7.80 -12.81 0.67
CA LEU A 38 -7.22 -12.43 1.96
C LEU A 38 -6.88 -13.65 2.84
N ASP A 39 -7.70 -14.70 2.77
CA ASP A 39 -7.52 -15.96 3.52
C ASP A 39 -6.37 -16.84 3.00
N LYS A 40 -5.98 -16.67 1.73
CA LYS A 40 -4.93 -17.46 1.06
C LYS A 40 -3.59 -16.74 1.01
N LEU A 41 -3.56 -15.46 1.34
CA LEU A 41 -2.33 -14.68 1.36
C LEU A 41 -1.41 -15.18 2.46
N SER A 42 -0.13 -15.31 2.12
CA SER A 42 0.88 -15.57 3.14
C SER A 42 0.97 -14.38 4.11
N PRO A 43 1.45 -14.59 5.35
CA PRO A 43 1.69 -13.50 6.30
C PRO A 43 2.61 -12.39 5.75
N ARG A 44 3.50 -12.73 4.81
CA ARG A 44 4.38 -11.77 4.12
C ARG A 44 3.60 -10.90 3.14
N GLU A 45 2.73 -11.51 2.34
CA GLU A 45 1.88 -10.79 1.38
C GLU A 45 0.86 -9.90 2.10
N LEU A 46 0.26 -10.38 3.19
CA LEU A 46 -0.62 -9.58 4.04
C LEU A 46 0.11 -8.37 4.63
N LYS A 47 1.33 -8.55 5.15
CA LYS A 47 2.16 -7.42 5.60
C LYS A 47 2.42 -6.41 4.48
N CYS A 48 2.64 -6.90 3.26
CA CYS A 48 2.84 -6.02 2.10
C CYS A 48 1.58 -5.26 1.72
N ALA A 49 0.44 -5.92 1.64
CA ALA A 49 -0.84 -5.28 1.37
C ALA A 49 -1.12 -4.17 2.39
N CYS A 50 -1.02 -4.49 3.69
CA CYS A 50 -1.23 -3.53 4.77
C CYS A 50 -0.31 -2.30 4.67
N CYS A 51 0.97 -2.53 4.35
CA CYS A 51 1.93 -1.44 4.18
C CYS A 51 1.60 -0.54 2.98
N LEU A 52 1.32 -1.14 1.83
CA LEU A 52 1.02 -0.40 0.59
C LEU A 52 -0.26 0.43 0.75
N PHE A 53 -1.31 -0.14 1.35
CA PHE A 53 -2.52 0.61 1.68
C PHE A 53 -2.24 1.73 2.68
N GLY A 54 -1.38 1.51 3.67
CA GLY A 54 -0.96 2.55 4.60
C GLY A 54 -0.30 3.75 3.91
N VAL A 55 0.60 3.51 2.96
CA VAL A 55 1.25 4.57 2.16
C VAL A 55 0.22 5.36 1.34
N ALA A 56 -0.68 4.65 0.63
CA ALA A 56 -1.73 5.28 -0.17
C ALA A 56 -2.66 6.16 0.69
N LEU A 57 -3.11 5.64 1.84
CA LEU A 57 -3.93 6.38 2.80
C LEU A 57 -3.21 7.60 3.37
N GLN A 58 -1.93 7.49 3.72
CA GLN A 58 -1.15 8.62 4.21
C GLN A 58 -1.02 9.74 3.16
N LYS A 59 -0.77 9.39 1.89
CA LYS A 59 -0.74 10.36 0.79
C LYS A 59 -2.11 11.03 0.59
N ALA A 60 -3.20 10.26 0.62
CA ALA A 60 -4.55 10.80 0.51
C ALA A 60 -4.90 11.76 1.67
N CYS A 61 -4.57 11.40 2.91
CA CYS A 61 -4.77 12.24 4.09
C CYS A 61 -3.93 13.53 4.04
N LYS A 62 -2.69 13.46 3.53
CA LYS A 62 -1.84 14.67 3.31
C LYS A 62 -2.44 15.59 2.24
N LYS A 63 -3.03 15.06 1.17
CA LYS A 63 -3.77 15.86 0.18
C LYS A 63 -4.96 16.57 0.82
N LYS A 64 -5.78 15.89 1.64
CA LYS A 64 -6.95 16.50 2.32
C LYS A 64 -6.59 17.60 3.31
N ARG A 65 -5.45 17.53 3.99
CA ARG A 65 -5.03 18.56 4.97
C ARG A 65 -4.48 19.86 4.36
N ARG A 66 -4.28 19.89 3.04
CA ARG A 66 -3.73 21.04 2.31
C ARG A 66 -4.83 21.93 1.70
N TRP A 67 -6.11 21.58 1.90
CA TRP A 67 -7.28 22.31 1.43
C TRP A 67 -7.96 22.99 2.62
#